data_AF-A0A2H9RGI0-F1
#
_entry.id   AF-A0A2H9RGI0-F1
#
_cell.length_a   1.000
_cell.length_b   1.000
_cell.length_c   1.000
_cell.angle_alpha   90.00
_cell.angle_beta   90.00
_cell.angle_gamma   90.00
#
_symmetry.space_group_name_H-M   'P 1'
#
loop_
_entity.id
_entity.type
_entity.pdbx_description
1 polymer ?
#
loop_
_entity_poly.entity_id
_entity_poly.type
_entity_poly.pdbx_seq_one_letter_code
_entity_poly.pdbx_strand_id
1 'polypeptide(L)'
;MENPLTEDVRKNFIESAITLNNAINSKDEKNFVGMMSSSAKHFSDLGNAVGRSNKAINSLNTELEILKNNIGKEIFITCHQSDVIHFGLIKTIDAENLELENNAIYEKFKNFKIANIEILRDAEEILNVKINAFGTAKRDFTVLLDDGIDETLITEILKDRKYWLEINDVCIKDIYRSEKFKDNKSVCYEILFVNRDMKTKDAEVRKFMGRLGKLR
;
A
#
# COMPACT_ATOMS: atom_id res chain seq x y z
N MET A 1 -14.05 58.11 -21.08
CA MET A 1 -12.58 58.14 -21.15
C MET A 1 -12.14 56.69 -21.13
N GLU A 2 -11.78 56.13 -22.28
CA GLU A 2 -11.24 54.76 -22.34
C GLU A 2 -9.91 54.73 -21.58
N ASN A 3 -9.71 53.71 -20.75
CA ASN A 3 -8.45 53.54 -20.04
C ASN A 3 -7.35 53.32 -21.10
N PRO A 4 -6.31 54.17 -21.17
CA PRO A 4 -5.28 54.09 -22.21
C PRO A 4 -4.48 52.78 -22.19
N LEU A 5 -4.54 52.00 -21.10
CA LEU A 5 -3.91 50.68 -21.00
C LEU A 5 -4.78 49.54 -21.55
N THR A 6 -6.03 49.80 -21.92
CA THR A 6 -6.99 48.75 -22.32
C THR A 6 -6.55 48.04 -23.60
N GLU A 7 -5.99 48.78 -24.55
CA GLU A 7 -5.52 48.23 -25.82
C GLU A 7 -4.29 47.33 -25.61
N ASP A 8 -3.32 47.80 -24.84
CA ASP A 8 -2.12 47.04 -24.49
C ASP A 8 -2.45 45.76 -23.71
N VAL A 9 -3.39 45.83 -22.76
CA VAL A 9 -3.81 44.64 -21.99
C VAL A 9 -4.49 43.63 -22.90
N ARG A 10 -5.38 44.06 -23.80
CA ARG A 10 -6.04 43.15 -24.76
C ARG A 10 -5.03 42.51 -25.70
N LYS A 11 -4.07 43.28 -26.21
CA LYS A 11 -3.02 42.78 -27.09
C LYS A 11 -2.16 41.73 -26.40
N ASN A 12 -1.63 42.04 -25.22
CA ASN A 12 -0.80 41.10 -24.44
C ASN A 12 -1.57 39.83 -24.04
N PHE A 13 -2.87 39.95 -23.75
CA PHE A 13 -3.72 38.80 -23.46
C PHE A 13 -3.88 37.87 -24.67
N ILE A 14 -4.18 38.43 -25.84
CA ILE A 14 -4.31 37.66 -27.09
C ILE A 14 -2.99 36.99 -27.46
N GLU A 15 -1.88 37.74 -27.40
CA GLU A 15 -0.55 37.20 -27.70
C GLU A 15 -0.19 36.04 -26.76
N SER A 16 -0.42 36.19 -25.46
CA SER A 16 -0.16 35.13 -24.48
C SER A 16 -0.99 33.88 -24.74
N ALA A 17 -2.26 34.04 -25.12
CA ALA A 17 -3.15 32.92 -25.47
C ALA A 17 -2.67 32.18 -26.73
N ILE A 18 -2.21 32.90 -27.74
CA ILE A 18 -1.65 32.32 -28.97
C ILE A 18 -0.37 31.55 -28.65
N THR A 19 0.56 32.13 -27.89
CA THR A 19 1.82 31.47 -27.52
C THR A 19 1.57 30.18 -26.74
N LEU A 20 0.59 30.20 -25.81
CA LEU A 20 0.24 29.02 -25.03
C LEU A 20 -0.33 27.90 -25.92
N ASN A 21 -1.25 28.26 -26.82
CA ASN A 21 -1.84 27.31 -27.76
C ASN A 21 -0.78 26.69 -28.69
N ASN A 22 0.19 27.49 -29.14
CA ASN A 22 1.28 27.00 -29.97
C ASN A 22 2.17 25.99 -29.23
N ALA A 23 2.52 26.26 -27.97
CA ALA A 23 3.32 25.34 -27.16
C ALA A 23 2.62 23.99 -26.94
N ILE A 24 1.30 23.98 -26.75
CA ILE A 24 0.49 22.76 -26.64
C ILE A 24 0.50 21.99 -27.96
N ASN A 25 0.22 22.68 -29.08
CA ASN A 25 0.15 22.04 -30.40
C ASN A 25 1.50 21.48 -30.85
N SER A 26 2.61 22.12 -30.49
CA SER A 26 3.96 21.65 -30.79
C SER A 26 4.48 20.62 -29.79
N LYS A 27 3.71 20.25 -28.76
CA LYS A 27 4.13 19.39 -27.64
C LYS A 27 5.43 19.88 -26.97
N ASP A 28 5.65 21.19 -26.93
CA ASP A 28 6.82 21.80 -26.30
C ASP A 28 6.55 21.97 -24.80
N GLU A 29 6.73 20.87 -24.08
CA GLU A 29 6.47 20.78 -22.65
C GLU A 29 7.32 21.78 -21.84
N LYS A 30 8.58 21.98 -22.24
CA LYS A 30 9.51 22.87 -21.53
C LYS A 30 9.04 24.32 -21.60
N ASN A 31 8.61 24.77 -22.77
CA ASN A 31 8.11 26.13 -22.95
C ASN A 31 6.76 26.32 -22.24
N PHE A 32 5.87 25.34 -22.35
CA PHE A 32 4.58 25.36 -21.65
C PHE A 32 4.74 25.49 -20.13
N VAL A 33 5.60 24.66 -19.52
CA VAL A 33 5.90 24.71 -18.08
C VAL A 33 6.53 26.06 -17.70
N GLY A 34 7.42 26.60 -18.53
CA GLY A 34 8.03 27.92 -18.33
C GLY A 34 7.00 29.05 -18.28
N MET A 35 6.07 29.07 -19.26
CA MET A 35 4.99 30.05 -19.33
C MET A 35 4.06 29.97 -18.12
N MET A 36 3.59 28.77 -17.76
CA MET A 36 2.70 28.56 -16.62
C MET A 36 3.38 28.96 -15.30
N SER A 37 4.66 28.62 -15.15
CA SER A 37 5.45 29.01 -13.97
C SER A 37 5.65 30.52 -13.87
N SER A 38 5.83 31.21 -15.00
CA SER A 38 5.97 32.66 -15.02
C SER A 38 4.66 33.38 -14.73
N SER A 39 3.54 32.91 -15.26
CA SER A 39 2.21 33.45 -14.97
C SER A 39 1.83 33.26 -13.50
N ALA A 40 2.17 32.09 -12.94
CA ALA A 40 1.96 31.82 -11.53
C ALA A 40 2.65 32.89 -10.65
N LYS A 41 3.88 33.34 -11.01
CA LYS A 41 4.71 34.33 -10.28
C LYS A 41 4.08 35.71 -10.06
N HIS A 42 2.96 36.01 -10.70
CA HIS A 42 2.24 37.27 -10.53
C HIS A 42 0.95 37.17 -9.69
N PHE A 43 0.59 35.99 -9.18
CA PHE A 43 -0.53 35.82 -8.25
C PHE A 43 -0.07 35.97 -6.79
N SER A 44 -0.60 36.95 -6.06
CA SER A 44 -0.16 37.39 -4.72
C SER A 44 -0.18 36.34 -3.58
N ASP A 45 -0.61 35.10 -3.84
CA ASP A 45 -0.66 33.96 -2.89
C ASP A 45 0.23 32.77 -3.32
N LEU A 46 1.30 33.08 -4.07
CA LEU A 46 2.22 32.14 -4.71
C LEU A 46 2.97 31.18 -3.79
N GLY A 47 3.49 31.63 -2.65
CA GLY A 47 4.32 30.77 -1.80
C GLY A 47 3.52 29.56 -1.31
N ASN A 48 2.27 29.81 -0.91
CA ASN A 48 1.34 28.78 -0.49
C ASN A 48 0.76 28.02 -1.69
N ALA A 49 0.36 28.68 -2.77
CA ALA A 49 -0.23 28.03 -3.94
C ALA A 49 0.77 27.17 -4.73
N VAL A 50 1.99 27.67 -4.98
CA VAL A 50 3.10 26.90 -5.58
C VAL A 50 3.63 25.87 -4.60
N GLY A 51 3.71 26.18 -3.30
CA GLY A 51 4.03 25.18 -2.29
C GLY A 51 3.04 24.01 -2.27
N ARG A 52 1.75 24.29 -2.34
CA ARG A 52 0.66 23.29 -2.42
C ARG A 52 0.66 22.56 -3.76
N SER A 53 0.87 23.26 -4.88
CA SER A 53 0.92 22.67 -6.22
C SER A 53 2.15 21.78 -6.41
N ASN A 54 3.34 22.25 -6.01
CA ASN A 54 4.55 21.43 -6.02
C ASN A 54 4.42 20.26 -5.06
N LYS A 55 3.78 20.43 -3.90
CA LYS A 55 3.50 19.31 -2.99
C LYS A 55 2.52 18.31 -3.62
N ALA A 56 1.48 18.77 -4.30
CA ALA A 56 0.52 17.89 -5.00
C ALA A 56 1.16 17.17 -6.19
N ILE A 57 1.92 17.88 -7.04
CA ILE A 57 2.66 17.31 -8.16
C ILE A 57 3.74 16.34 -7.66
N ASN A 58 4.49 16.71 -6.62
CA ASN A 58 5.48 15.81 -6.03
C ASN A 58 4.81 14.60 -5.37
N SER A 59 3.64 14.76 -4.74
CA SER A 59 2.87 13.64 -4.19
C SER A 59 2.43 12.69 -5.30
N LEU A 60 1.85 13.22 -6.39
CA LEU A 60 1.45 12.45 -7.57
C LEU A 60 2.65 11.73 -8.21
N ASN A 61 3.78 12.42 -8.37
CA ASN A 61 5.00 11.81 -8.90
C ASN A 61 5.55 10.75 -7.96
N THR A 62 5.54 10.99 -6.65
CA THR A 62 6.01 10.00 -5.65
C THR A 62 5.12 8.77 -5.66
N GLU A 63 3.81 8.94 -5.76
CA GLU A 63 2.84 7.85 -5.81
C GLU A 63 2.99 7.04 -7.10
N LEU A 64 3.14 7.71 -8.24
CA LEU A 64 3.39 7.07 -9.52
C LEU A 64 4.72 6.30 -9.52
N GLU A 65 5.79 6.84 -8.92
CA GLU A 65 7.05 6.13 -8.75
C GLU A 65 6.93 4.94 -7.78
N ILE A 66 6.16 5.06 -6.70
CA ILE A 66 5.85 3.92 -5.81
C ILE A 66 5.12 2.84 -6.61
N LEU A 67 4.09 3.19 -7.38
CA LEU A 67 3.35 2.23 -8.20
C LEU A 67 4.29 1.52 -9.18
N LYS A 68 5.13 2.26 -9.92
CA LYS A 68 6.11 1.67 -10.86
C LYS A 68 7.07 0.70 -10.17
N ASN A 69 7.57 1.05 -8.99
CA ASN A 69 8.48 0.21 -8.20
C ASN A 69 7.80 -1.04 -7.60
N ASN A 70 6.46 -1.11 -7.67
CA ASN A 70 5.66 -2.22 -7.17
C ASN A 70 4.91 -2.98 -8.27
N ILE A 71 5.30 -2.82 -9.54
CA ILE A 71 4.79 -3.68 -10.63
C ILE A 71 5.01 -5.16 -10.27
N GLY A 72 3.96 -5.97 -10.44
CA GLY A 72 3.96 -7.40 -10.07
C GLY A 72 3.78 -7.69 -8.58
N LYS A 73 3.67 -6.67 -7.72
CA LYS A 73 3.37 -6.82 -6.29
C LYS A 73 1.91 -6.48 -5.99
N GLU A 74 1.41 -7.05 -4.89
CA GLU A 74 0.08 -6.77 -4.38
C GLU A 74 0.06 -5.38 -3.74
N ILE A 75 -0.93 -4.57 -4.12
CA ILE A 75 -1.19 -3.27 -3.48
C ILE A 75 -2.64 -3.17 -3.03
N PHE A 76 -2.86 -2.25 -2.10
CA PHE A 76 -4.17 -1.88 -1.58
C PHE A 76 -4.38 -0.40 -1.87
N ILE A 77 -5.52 -0.05 -2.45
CA ILE A 77 -5.86 1.31 -2.84
C ILE A 77 -7.27 1.66 -2.39
N THR A 78 -7.49 2.88 -1.96
CA THR A 78 -8.82 3.47 -1.81
C THR A 78 -9.13 4.30 -3.04
N CYS A 79 -10.40 4.38 -3.43
CA CYS A 79 -10.84 5.30 -4.46
C CYS A 79 -11.67 6.41 -3.81
N HIS A 80 -11.31 7.68 -4.09
CA HIS A 80 -11.94 8.87 -3.51
C HIS A 80 -13.46 8.93 -3.71
N GLN A 81 -14.00 8.22 -4.70
CA GLN A 81 -15.41 8.26 -5.07
C GLN A 81 -16.25 7.14 -4.44
N SER A 82 -15.63 6.11 -3.88
CA SER A 82 -16.36 4.92 -3.42
C SER A 82 -16.10 4.51 -1.98
N ASP A 83 -15.07 5.03 -1.31
CA ASP A 83 -14.59 4.57 0.02
C ASP A 83 -14.33 3.04 0.12
N VAL A 84 -14.49 2.31 -0.99
CA VAL A 84 -14.19 0.89 -1.12
C VAL A 84 -12.69 0.72 -1.34
N ILE A 85 -12.09 -0.14 -0.54
CA ILE A 85 -10.71 -0.60 -0.72
C ILE A 85 -10.68 -1.65 -1.83
N HIS A 86 -9.81 -1.42 -2.80
CA HIS A 86 -9.49 -2.36 -3.86
C HIS A 86 -8.07 -2.89 -3.67
N PHE A 87 -7.85 -4.16 -4.02
CA PHE A 87 -6.53 -4.75 -3.92
C PHE A 87 -6.29 -5.75 -5.06
N GLY A 88 -5.02 -5.94 -5.39
CA GLY A 88 -4.59 -6.83 -6.46
C GLY A 88 -3.13 -6.63 -6.82
N LEU A 89 -2.61 -7.48 -7.71
CA LEU A 89 -1.29 -7.33 -8.29
C LEU A 89 -1.30 -6.22 -9.33
N ILE A 90 -0.30 -5.34 -9.30
CA ILE A 90 -0.11 -4.35 -10.36
C ILE A 90 0.30 -5.07 -11.65
N LYS A 91 -0.55 -5.02 -12.68
CA LYS A 91 -0.26 -5.60 -13.99
C LYS A 91 0.49 -4.62 -14.88
N THR A 92 -0.09 -3.45 -15.10
CA THR A 92 0.46 -2.38 -15.92
C THR A 92 0.16 -1.02 -15.29
N ILE A 93 1.02 -0.06 -15.58
CA ILE A 93 0.87 1.35 -15.18
C ILE A 93 1.25 2.20 -16.39
N ASP A 94 0.40 3.17 -16.73
CA ASP A 94 0.72 4.25 -17.65
C ASP A 94 0.73 5.61 -16.91
N ALA A 95 0.80 6.71 -17.64
CA ALA A 95 0.87 8.05 -17.02
C ALA A 95 -0.38 8.42 -16.20
N GLU A 96 -1.53 7.82 -16.50
CA GLU A 96 -2.83 8.18 -15.90
C GLU A 96 -3.54 7.00 -15.25
N ASN A 97 -3.22 5.76 -15.64
CA ASN A 97 -3.98 4.57 -15.30
C ASN A 97 -3.13 3.51 -14.61
N LEU A 98 -3.78 2.83 -13.66
CA LEU A 98 -3.31 1.65 -12.97
C LEU A 98 -4.24 0.48 -13.29
N GLU A 99 -3.67 -0.63 -13.74
CA GLU A 99 -4.38 -1.89 -13.93
C GLU A 99 -4.05 -2.88 -12.81
N LEU A 100 -5.07 -3.29 -12.06
CA LEU A 100 -4.96 -4.31 -11.01
C LEU A 100 -5.56 -5.64 -11.44
N GLU A 101 -4.82 -6.71 -11.18
CA GLU A 101 -5.25 -8.11 -11.30
C GLU A 101 -5.63 -8.63 -9.91
N ASN A 102 -6.91 -8.96 -9.68
CA ASN A 102 -7.37 -9.42 -8.37
C ASN A 102 -7.22 -10.94 -8.22
N ASN A 103 -6.32 -11.38 -7.33
CA ASN A 103 -6.07 -12.81 -7.08
C ASN A 103 -7.23 -13.55 -6.41
N ALA A 104 -8.20 -12.85 -5.78
CA ALA A 104 -9.38 -13.50 -5.20
C ALA A 104 -10.36 -14.00 -6.28
N ILE A 105 -10.32 -13.37 -7.46
CA ILE A 105 -11.09 -13.75 -8.64
C ILE A 105 -10.11 -13.62 -9.81
N TYR A 106 -9.21 -14.61 -9.93
CA TYR A 106 -8.31 -14.73 -11.08
C TYR A 106 -9.10 -14.37 -12.35
N GLU A 107 -8.61 -13.39 -13.13
CA GLU A 107 -9.15 -12.86 -14.40
C GLU A 107 -9.97 -11.56 -14.38
N LYS A 108 -10.31 -10.94 -13.24
CA LYS A 108 -10.92 -9.58 -13.27
C LYS A 108 -9.87 -8.48 -13.18
N PHE A 109 -9.53 -7.90 -14.33
CA PHE A 109 -8.78 -6.66 -14.43
C PHE A 109 -9.66 -5.47 -14.06
N LYS A 110 -9.12 -4.55 -13.25
CA LYS A 110 -9.80 -3.29 -12.93
C LYS A 110 -8.84 -2.13 -13.16
N ASN A 111 -9.29 -1.20 -13.99
CA ASN A 111 -8.55 0.02 -14.32
C ASN A 111 -9.00 1.17 -13.43
N PHE A 112 -8.01 1.88 -12.90
CA PHE A 112 -8.20 3.05 -12.05
C PHE A 112 -7.41 4.23 -12.59
N LYS A 113 -7.99 5.44 -12.48
CA LYS A 113 -7.21 6.66 -12.70
C LYS A 113 -6.34 6.91 -11.46
N ILE A 114 -5.03 7.06 -11.65
CA ILE A 114 -4.06 7.31 -10.58
C ILE A 114 -4.47 8.54 -9.76
N ALA A 115 -4.98 9.59 -10.42
CA ALA A 115 -5.44 10.81 -9.77
C ALA A 115 -6.63 10.62 -8.79
N ASN A 116 -7.33 9.49 -8.85
CA ASN A 116 -8.52 9.22 -8.02
C ASN A 116 -8.26 8.19 -6.92
N ILE A 117 -7.03 7.66 -6.82
CA ILE A 117 -6.70 6.60 -5.89
C ILE A 117 -5.64 7.05 -4.89
N GLU A 118 -5.63 6.44 -3.72
CA GLU A 118 -4.58 6.61 -2.73
C GLU A 118 -4.08 5.23 -2.31
N ILE A 119 -2.76 5.06 -2.24
CA ILE A 119 -2.15 3.80 -1.78
C ILE A 119 -2.35 3.68 -0.27
N LEU A 120 -3.01 2.59 0.14
CA LEU A 120 -3.14 2.23 1.54
C LEU A 120 -1.80 1.68 2.07
N ARG A 121 -1.33 2.25 3.19
CA ARG A 121 -0.03 1.90 3.80
C ARG A 121 -0.14 1.35 5.21
N ASP A 122 -1.30 1.50 5.86
CA ASP A 122 -1.51 1.01 7.21
C ASP A 122 -1.61 -0.52 7.20
N ALA A 123 -0.69 -1.18 7.90
CA ALA A 123 -0.59 -2.63 7.89
C ALA A 123 -1.76 -3.32 8.63
N GLU A 124 -2.33 -2.68 9.64
CA GLU A 124 -3.49 -3.18 10.38
C GLU A 124 -4.75 -3.10 9.52
N GLU A 125 -4.94 -1.97 8.82
CA GLU A 125 -6.05 -1.80 7.89
C GLU A 125 -5.96 -2.80 6.72
N ILE A 126 -4.77 -2.97 6.14
CA ILE A 126 -4.53 -3.98 5.09
C ILE A 126 -4.86 -5.38 5.60
N LEU A 127 -4.44 -5.73 6.82
CA LEU A 127 -4.74 -7.03 7.41
C LEU A 127 -6.26 -7.23 7.58
N ASN A 128 -6.97 -6.23 8.06
CA ASN A 128 -8.42 -6.28 8.23
C ASN A 128 -9.14 -6.46 6.88
N VAL A 129 -8.70 -5.77 5.83
CA VAL A 129 -9.23 -5.95 4.47
C VAL A 129 -9.02 -7.39 4.00
N LYS A 130 -7.83 -7.96 4.24
CA LYS A 130 -7.54 -9.37 3.91
C LYS A 130 -8.43 -10.34 4.70
N ILE A 131 -8.62 -10.11 6.00
CA ILE A 131 -9.52 -10.92 6.84
C ILE A 131 -10.95 -10.88 6.30
N ASN A 132 -11.45 -9.70 5.95
CA ASN A 132 -12.80 -9.54 5.41
C ASN A 132 -12.96 -10.20 4.04
N ALA A 133 -11.93 -10.16 3.20
CA ALA A 133 -11.96 -10.74 1.85
C ALA A 133 -11.82 -12.26 1.83
N PHE A 134 -10.94 -12.83 2.67
CA PHE A 134 -10.58 -14.25 2.62
C PHE A 134 -11.10 -15.07 3.80
N GLY A 135 -11.55 -14.41 4.87
CA GLY A 135 -11.85 -15.06 6.15
C GLY A 135 -10.59 -15.47 6.91
N THR A 136 -10.78 -16.21 8.00
CA THR A 136 -9.68 -16.72 8.82
C THR A 136 -9.61 -18.24 8.83
N ALA A 137 -8.40 -18.78 9.01
CA ALA A 137 -8.13 -20.18 9.16
C ALA A 137 -7.31 -20.43 10.43
N LYS A 138 -7.81 -21.34 11.26
CA LYS A 138 -7.17 -21.75 12.51
C LYS A 138 -6.16 -22.87 12.27
N ARG A 139 -5.01 -22.81 12.93
CA ARG A 139 -3.96 -23.85 12.90
C ARG A 139 -3.35 -24.01 14.27
N ASP A 140 -3.16 -25.26 14.66
CA ASP A 140 -2.52 -25.62 15.91
C ASP A 140 -1.11 -26.15 15.64
N PHE A 141 -0.13 -25.70 16.43
CA PHE A 141 1.24 -26.14 16.35
C PHE A 141 1.76 -26.52 17.73
N THR A 142 2.28 -27.73 17.84
CA THR A 142 2.82 -28.24 19.10
C THR A 142 4.33 -28.33 19.04
N VAL A 143 4.99 -27.73 20.04
CA VAL A 143 6.45 -27.75 20.16
C VAL A 143 6.84 -28.20 21.56
N LEU A 144 7.89 -29.02 21.63
CA LEU A 144 8.53 -29.40 22.89
C LEU A 144 9.57 -28.34 23.25
N LEU A 145 9.40 -27.71 24.41
CA LEU A 145 10.27 -26.67 24.95
C LEU A 145 10.86 -27.13 26.28
N ASP A 146 12.07 -26.70 26.59
CA ASP A 146 12.61 -26.84 27.95
C ASP A 146 11.70 -26.07 28.93
N ASP A 147 11.51 -26.59 30.14
CA ASP A 147 10.53 -26.07 31.11
C ASP A 147 10.88 -24.64 31.57
N GLY A 148 12.18 -24.29 31.55
CA GLY A 148 12.69 -22.96 31.86
C GLY A 148 12.49 -21.90 30.76
N ILE A 149 12.04 -22.27 29.56
CA ILE A 149 11.73 -21.32 28.49
C ILE A 149 10.34 -20.75 28.74
N ASP A 150 10.18 -19.43 28.78
CA ASP A 150 8.85 -18.82 28.84
C ASP A 150 8.05 -19.14 27.57
N GLU A 151 6.92 -19.82 27.72
CA GLU A 151 6.03 -20.18 26.63
C GLU A 151 5.42 -18.96 25.90
N THR A 152 5.33 -17.81 26.58
CA THR A 152 4.75 -16.58 26.03
C THR A 152 5.66 -15.95 24.96
N LEU A 153 6.98 -16.15 25.05
CA LEU A 153 7.97 -15.61 24.12
C LEU A 153 7.68 -15.95 22.66
N ILE A 154 7.22 -17.18 22.38
CA ILE A 154 6.86 -17.59 21.02
C ILE A 154 5.64 -16.81 20.52
N THR A 155 4.66 -16.55 21.39
CA THR A 155 3.49 -15.74 21.02
C THR A 155 3.87 -14.29 20.73
N GLU A 156 4.80 -13.71 21.49
CA GLU A 156 5.33 -12.37 21.26
C GLU A 156 6.04 -12.27 19.91
N ILE A 157 6.95 -13.21 19.62
CA ILE A 157 7.67 -13.23 18.33
C ILE A 157 6.70 -13.40 17.15
N LEU A 158 5.65 -14.21 17.29
CA LEU A 158 4.65 -14.39 16.24
C LEU A 158 3.78 -13.13 16.07
N LYS A 159 3.46 -12.43 17.16
CA LYS A 159 2.75 -11.14 17.13
C LYS A 159 3.60 -10.04 16.47
N ASP A 160 4.91 -10.02 16.68
CA ASP A 160 5.81 -9.10 15.97
C ASP A 160 5.85 -9.38 14.45
N ARG A 161 5.53 -10.62 14.04
CA ARG A 161 5.45 -11.05 12.64
C ARG A 161 4.03 -11.01 12.07
N LYS A 162 3.08 -10.42 12.80
CA LYS A 162 1.64 -10.43 12.50
C LYS A 162 1.35 -10.06 11.04
N TYR A 163 1.89 -8.94 10.57
CA TYR A 163 1.61 -8.44 9.22
C TYR A 163 2.27 -9.27 8.12
N TRP A 164 3.49 -9.79 8.36
CA TRP A 164 4.21 -10.60 7.37
C TRP A 164 3.57 -11.97 7.16
N LEU A 165 3.14 -12.62 8.24
CA LEU A 165 2.49 -13.93 8.19
C LEU A 165 0.96 -13.84 8.03
N GLU A 166 0.41 -12.63 7.99
CA GLU A 166 -1.03 -12.36 7.98
C GLU A 166 -1.77 -13.08 9.13
N ILE A 167 -1.22 -12.94 10.33
CA ILE A 167 -1.79 -13.48 11.56
C ILE A 167 -2.84 -12.50 12.08
N ASN A 168 -4.02 -12.99 12.40
CA ASN A 168 -5.02 -12.22 13.14
C ASN A 168 -4.76 -12.30 14.64
N ASP A 169 -4.52 -13.51 15.16
CA ASP A 169 -4.31 -13.75 16.59
C ASP A 169 -3.42 -14.97 16.86
N VAL A 170 -2.79 -14.99 18.03
CA VAL A 170 -1.96 -16.09 18.54
C VAL A 170 -2.24 -16.28 20.03
N CYS A 171 -2.57 -17.50 20.41
CA CYS A 171 -2.75 -17.86 21.82
C CYS A 171 -2.13 -19.22 22.14
N ILE A 172 -1.83 -19.42 23.43
CA ILE A 172 -1.43 -20.72 23.95
C ILE A 172 -2.72 -21.47 24.28
N LYS A 173 -2.93 -22.58 23.58
CA LYS A 173 -4.12 -23.42 23.73
C LYS A 173 -3.99 -24.40 24.88
N ASP A 174 -2.80 -24.97 25.05
CA ASP A 174 -2.51 -25.96 26.09
C ASP A 174 -1.02 -26.02 26.41
N ILE A 175 -0.72 -26.38 27.66
CA ILE A 175 0.63 -26.65 28.16
C ILE A 175 0.60 -27.98 28.90
N TYR A 176 1.21 -28.99 28.30
CA TYR A 176 1.26 -30.33 28.87
C TYR A 176 2.63 -30.64 29.46
N ARG A 177 2.65 -31.03 30.73
CA ARG A 177 3.82 -31.52 31.47
C ARG A 177 3.62 -32.98 31.84
N SER A 178 4.65 -33.79 31.69
CA SER A 178 4.62 -35.21 32.05
C SER A 178 5.99 -35.67 32.50
N GLU A 179 6.05 -36.60 33.44
CA GLU A 179 7.29 -37.28 33.84
C GLU A 179 8.04 -37.90 32.64
N LYS A 180 7.31 -38.27 31.57
CA LYS A 180 7.89 -38.76 30.30
C LYS A 180 8.76 -37.73 29.58
N PHE A 181 8.58 -36.45 29.87
CA PHE A 181 9.30 -35.34 29.24
C PHE A 181 10.35 -34.72 30.15
N LYS A 182 10.50 -35.22 31.40
CA LYS A 182 11.45 -34.73 32.42
C LYS A 182 11.42 -33.19 32.50
N ASP A 183 12.46 -32.55 31.99
CA ASP A 183 12.72 -31.11 32.03
C ASP A 183 12.07 -30.35 30.85
N ASN A 184 11.17 -30.98 30.10
CA ASN A 184 10.48 -30.38 28.97
C ASN A 184 8.96 -30.28 29.19
N LYS A 185 8.37 -29.25 28.60
CA LYS A 185 6.92 -29.04 28.45
C LYS A 185 6.53 -29.05 26.98
N SER A 186 5.36 -29.61 26.69
CA SER A 186 4.77 -29.58 25.35
C SER A 186 3.77 -28.43 25.30
N VAL A 187 4.03 -27.44 24.45
CA VAL A 187 3.16 -26.25 24.32
C VAL A 187 2.45 -26.30 22.98
N CYS A 188 1.12 -26.18 23.02
CA CYS A 188 0.26 -26.08 21.83
C CYS A 188 -0.12 -24.61 21.60
N TYR A 189 0.29 -24.08 20.46
CA TYR A 189 -0.04 -22.74 20.01
C TYR A 189 -1.15 -22.80 18.97
N GLU A 190 -2.22 -22.03 19.19
CA GLU A 190 -3.26 -21.82 18.21
C GLU A 190 -3.01 -20.48 17.52
N ILE A 191 -2.96 -20.49 16.20
CA ILE A 191 -2.74 -19.31 15.37
C ILE A 191 -3.91 -19.15 14.40
N LEU A 192 -4.50 -17.97 14.38
CA LEU A 192 -5.51 -17.57 13.41
C LEU A 192 -4.83 -16.80 12.29
N PHE A 193 -4.84 -17.34 11.08
CA PHE A 193 -4.31 -16.69 9.88
C PHE A 193 -5.44 -16.13 9.01
N VAL A 194 -5.12 -15.18 8.15
CA VAL A 194 -5.91 -14.94 6.93
C VAL A 194 -5.91 -16.22 6.09
N ASN A 195 -7.09 -16.66 5.62
CA ASN A 195 -7.27 -17.91 4.89
C ASN A 195 -6.85 -17.80 3.41
N ARG A 196 -5.56 -17.59 3.19
CA ARG A 196 -4.89 -17.63 1.88
C ARG A 196 -3.46 -18.14 2.05
N ASP A 197 -2.92 -18.79 1.02
CA ASP A 197 -1.53 -19.25 1.00
C ASP A 197 -1.13 -20.12 2.23
N MET A 198 -2.11 -20.86 2.77
CA MET A 198 -1.96 -21.57 4.05
C MET A 198 -0.81 -22.57 4.06
N LYS A 199 -0.52 -23.22 2.92
CA LYS A 199 0.63 -24.14 2.80
C LYS A 199 1.96 -23.44 3.09
N THR A 200 2.13 -22.22 2.58
CA THR A 200 3.34 -21.42 2.79
C THR A 200 3.45 -20.96 4.24
N LYS A 201 2.33 -20.46 4.81
CA LYS A 201 2.28 -20.04 6.21
C LYS A 201 2.59 -21.19 7.17
N ASP A 202 1.97 -22.35 6.97
CA ASP A 202 2.21 -23.55 7.76
C ASP A 202 3.69 -23.99 7.68
N ALA A 203 4.30 -23.93 6.49
CA ALA A 203 5.70 -24.26 6.30
C ALA A 203 6.65 -23.28 7.01
N GLU A 204 6.39 -21.98 6.93
CA GLU A 204 7.21 -20.95 7.59
C GLU A 204 7.12 -21.05 9.12
N VAL A 205 5.93 -21.28 9.68
CA VAL A 205 5.75 -21.46 11.13
C VAL A 205 6.43 -22.73 11.60
N ARG A 206 6.30 -23.85 10.87
CA ARG A 206 7.03 -25.09 11.18
C ARG A 206 8.54 -24.88 11.12
N LYS A 207 9.04 -24.20 10.10
CA LYS A 207 10.47 -23.88 10.00
C LYS A 207 10.95 -23.02 11.16
N PHE A 208 10.15 -22.05 11.59
CA PHE A 208 10.44 -21.21 12.76
C PHE A 208 10.45 -22.03 14.06
N MET A 209 9.38 -22.76 14.36
CA MET A 209 9.27 -23.57 15.58
C MET A 209 10.30 -24.70 15.63
N GLY A 210 10.63 -25.31 14.49
CA GLY A 210 11.66 -26.34 14.38
C GLY A 210 13.08 -25.85 14.70
N ARG A 211 13.32 -24.54 14.69
CA ARG A 211 14.60 -23.95 15.16
C ARG A 211 14.63 -23.75 16.67
N LEU A 212 13.47 -23.66 17.31
CA LEU A 212 13.32 -23.43 18.75
C LEU A 212 13.22 -24.73 19.53
N GLY A 213 12.70 -25.80 18.92
CA GLY A 213 12.55 -27.11 19.54
C GLY A 213 12.17 -28.20 18.55
N LYS A 214 11.88 -29.40 19.06
CA LYS A 214 11.36 -30.50 18.23
C LYS A 214 9.86 -30.34 18.03
N LEU A 215 9.44 -30.16 16.78
CA LEU A 215 8.03 -30.20 16.38
C LEU A 215 7.48 -31.61 16.54
N ARG A 216 6.25 -31.71 17.05
CA ARG A 216 5.47 -32.96 17.12
C ARG A 216 4.26 -32.90 16.20
#